data_AF-A0AAN5NB15-F1
#
_entry.id   AF-A0AAN5NB15-F1
#
_cell.length_a   1.000
_cell.length_b   1.000
_cell.length_c   1.000
_cell.angle_alpha   90.00
_cell.angle_beta   90.00
_cell.angle_gamma   90.00
#
_symmetry.space_group_name_H-M   'P 1'
#
loop_
_entity.id
_entity.type
_entity.pdbx_description
1 polymer ?
#
loop_
_entity_poly.entity_id
_entity_poly.type
_entity_poly.pdbx_seq_one_letter_code
_entity_poly.pdbx_strand_id
1 'polypeptide(L)'
;MRFLKPVLLVMLTLFISLTGVFGSVDVLANENLENGIYDVKNDVYHDSDIGMSMSRSYLNDTMQLKILGDETEYTIGFSGTEYMENFRILVDGNEGNAEIVEEDKENGTIKLKVKVPNKDSELEAKIYVGPMERDVQFKVIPKFDTLTLVEKLEAPKVENKESSNENLSDETGKSEDAISEATGLANNKNMFIYSGGGIIIVALIVSLVIFKRKK
;
A
#
# COMPACT_ATOMS: atom_id res chain seq x y z
N MET A 1 -32.14 19.76 72.69
CA MET A 1 -31.12 19.89 71.62
C MET A 1 -30.98 18.54 70.91
N ARG A 2 -31.47 18.45 69.67
CA ARG A 2 -30.66 18.24 68.45
C ARG A 2 -30.30 16.74 68.25
N PHE A 3 -31.21 15.85 67.84
CA PHE A 3 -31.83 15.71 66.49
C PHE A 3 -30.88 15.82 65.31
N LEU A 4 -29.71 15.17 65.36
CA LEU A 4 -28.73 15.24 64.28
C LEU A 4 -28.00 13.92 63.99
N LYS A 5 -28.69 12.79 63.89
CA LYS A 5 -28.08 11.52 63.42
C LYS A 5 -28.93 10.59 62.53
N PRO A 6 -29.97 11.04 61.80
CA PRO A 6 -30.43 10.29 60.62
C PRO A 6 -30.04 10.94 59.28
N VAL A 7 -29.53 12.18 59.27
CA VAL A 7 -29.15 12.89 58.03
C VAL A 7 -27.88 12.31 57.38
N LEU A 8 -26.99 11.70 58.16
CA LEU A 8 -25.75 11.12 57.63
C LEU A 8 -25.98 9.81 56.84
N LEU A 9 -27.08 9.09 57.09
CA LEU A 9 -27.36 7.82 56.41
C LEU A 9 -28.09 8.00 55.06
N VAL A 10 -28.88 9.07 54.92
CA VAL A 10 -29.66 9.36 53.69
C VAL A 10 -28.80 10.06 52.61
N MET A 11 -27.65 10.64 52.99
CA MET A 11 -26.70 11.29 52.08
C MET A 11 -25.70 10.32 51.40
N LEU A 12 -25.80 9.01 51.65
CA LEU A 12 -25.03 8.00 50.92
C LEU A 12 -25.84 7.33 49.80
N THR A 13 -27.17 7.41 49.83
CA THR A 13 -28.06 6.82 48.82
C THR A 13 -28.53 7.82 47.75
N LEU A 14 -28.08 9.08 47.81
CA LEU A 14 -28.38 10.12 46.83
C LEU A 14 -27.15 10.47 45.95
N PHE A 15 -26.41 9.44 45.54
CA PHE A 15 -25.32 9.52 44.56
C PHE A 15 -25.42 8.36 43.53
N ILE A 16 -26.65 7.89 43.24
CA ILE A 16 -26.91 6.81 42.28
C ILE A 16 -27.49 7.31 40.94
N SER A 17 -27.66 8.62 40.75
CA SER A 17 -28.02 9.14 39.44
C SER A 17 -27.02 10.19 39.00
N LEU A 18 -26.39 9.91 37.87
CA LEU A 18 -25.61 10.83 37.03
C LEU A 18 -24.08 10.79 37.26
N THR A 19 -23.41 9.83 36.61
CA THR A 19 -22.38 10.12 35.60
C THR A 19 -21.86 8.82 34.96
N GLY A 20 -21.85 8.79 33.63
CA GLY A 20 -20.97 7.94 32.85
C GLY A 20 -21.40 6.50 32.68
N VAL A 21 -22.27 6.25 31.69
CA VAL A 21 -22.03 5.11 30.81
C VAL A 21 -20.61 5.34 30.28
N PHE A 22 -19.60 4.69 30.88
CA PHE A 22 -18.39 4.37 30.16
C PHE A 22 -18.88 3.40 29.09
N GLY A 23 -19.30 3.98 27.96
CA GLY A 23 -19.28 3.24 26.73
C GLY A 23 -17.88 2.67 26.67
N SER A 24 -17.77 1.37 26.46
CA SER A 24 -16.59 0.84 25.82
C SER A 24 -16.44 1.68 24.56
N VAL A 25 -15.60 2.70 24.62
CA VAL A 25 -14.97 3.26 23.44
C VAL A 25 -13.91 2.23 23.08
N ASP A 26 -14.36 1.03 22.73
CA ASP A 26 -13.74 0.28 21.66
C ASP A 26 -14.22 0.97 20.37
N VAL A 27 -13.89 2.26 20.25
CA VAL A 27 -13.58 2.81 18.94
C VAL A 27 -12.21 2.20 18.66
N LEU A 28 -12.25 0.93 18.22
CA LEU A 28 -11.42 0.53 17.12
C LEU A 28 -11.68 1.59 16.06
N ALA A 29 -10.85 2.62 16.04
CA ALA A 29 -10.84 3.63 15.00
C ALA A 29 -10.33 2.95 13.73
N ASN A 30 -11.10 2.00 13.22
CA ASN A 30 -11.20 1.83 11.79
C ASN A 30 -12.19 2.89 11.31
N GLU A 31 -11.80 4.17 11.47
CA GLU A 31 -12.36 5.20 10.62
C GLU A 31 -11.95 4.78 9.21
N ASN A 32 -12.91 4.26 8.44
CA ASN A 32 -12.74 4.13 7.01
C ASN A 32 -12.50 5.55 6.49
N LEU A 33 -11.23 5.88 6.28
CA LEU A 33 -10.83 7.13 5.67
C LEU A 33 -11.58 7.26 4.35
N GLU A 34 -12.09 8.46 4.09
CA GLU A 34 -12.70 8.75 2.80
C GLU A 34 -11.66 8.62 1.68
N ASN A 35 -12.12 8.48 0.44
CA ASN A 35 -11.22 8.52 -0.69
C ASN A 35 -10.56 9.90 -0.77
N GLY A 36 -9.24 9.91 -0.78
CA GLY A 36 -8.48 11.14 -0.64
C GLY A 36 -6.99 10.93 -0.60
N ILE A 37 -6.31 12.06 -0.70
CA ILE A 37 -4.88 12.22 -0.48
C ILE A 37 -4.70 12.96 0.84
N TYR A 38 -3.93 12.37 1.73
CA TYR A 38 -3.70 12.86 3.08
C TYR A 38 -2.22 13.11 3.29
N ASP A 39 -1.88 14.21 3.94
CA ASP A 39 -0.58 14.39 4.56
C ASP A 39 -0.62 13.74 5.95
N VAL A 40 0.44 12.99 6.28
CA VAL A 40 0.58 12.30 7.56
C VAL A 40 2.02 12.42 8.03
N LYS A 41 2.22 12.78 9.30
CA LYS A 41 3.55 12.74 9.91
C LYS A 41 3.99 11.31 10.15
N ASN A 42 5.28 11.11 10.32
CA ASN A 42 5.82 9.79 10.61
C ASN A 42 6.82 9.80 11.76
N ASP A 43 7.06 8.61 12.32
CA ASP A 43 8.18 8.34 13.22
C ASP A 43 9.12 7.29 12.62
N VAL A 44 10.26 7.12 13.29
CA VAL A 44 11.26 6.13 12.95
C VAL A 44 11.47 5.20 14.13
N TYR A 45 11.57 3.89 13.87
CA TYR A 45 12.07 2.93 14.84
C TYR A 45 13.25 2.13 14.30
N HIS A 46 14.27 2.00 15.14
CA HIS A 46 15.43 1.13 14.96
C HIS A 46 15.86 0.66 16.35
N ASP A 47 16.42 -0.54 16.47
CA ASP A 47 16.80 -1.15 17.76
C ASP A 47 17.94 -0.42 18.52
N SER A 48 18.47 0.67 17.97
CA SER A 48 19.55 1.44 18.57
C SER A 48 19.23 2.92 18.49
N ASP A 49 19.47 3.66 19.58
CA ASP A 49 19.21 5.10 19.65
C ASP A 49 19.95 5.89 18.56
N ILE A 50 21.20 5.48 18.27
CA ILE A 50 22.00 6.09 17.20
C ILE A 50 21.33 5.85 15.85
N GLY A 51 20.99 4.60 15.53
CA GLY A 51 20.30 4.24 14.29
C GLY A 51 18.98 5.01 14.13
N MET A 52 18.20 5.14 15.21
CA MET A 52 16.95 5.90 15.21
C MET A 52 17.18 7.38 14.89
N SER A 53 18.12 8.03 15.58
CA SER A 53 18.45 9.44 15.36
C SER A 53 19.00 9.72 13.95
N MET A 54 19.85 8.83 13.44
CA MET A 54 20.43 8.95 12.09
C MET A 54 19.35 8.73 11.03
N SER A 55 18.58 7.65 11.09
CA SER A 55 17.49 7.40 10.13
C SER A 55 16.47 8.54 10.12
N ARG A 56 16.15 9.11 11.28
CA ARG A 56 15.23 10.25 11.38
C ARG A 56 15.72 11.50 10.65
N SER A 57 17.03 11.76 10.58
CA SER A 57 17.56 12.95 9.90
C SER A 57 17.44 12.89 8.38
N TYR A 58 17.26 11.71 7.79
CA TYR A 58 17.17 11.51 6.35
C TYR A 58 15.74 11.28 5.85
N LEU A 59 14.81 10.88 6.72
CA LEU A 59 13.41 10.73 6.38
C LEU A 59 12.67 12.06 6.53
N ASN A 60 11.87 12.46 5.54
CA ASN A 60 11.05 13.67 5.62
C ASN A 60 9.96 13.53 6.72
N ASP A 61 9.67 14.61 7.46
CA ASP A 61 8.72 14.60 8.60
C ASP A 61 7.30 14.19 8.17
N THR A 62 6.91 14.62 6.98
CA THR A 62 5.59 14.34 6.37
C THR A 62 5.74 13.39 5.20
N MET A 63 4.82 12.44 5.11
CA MET A 63 4.60 11.54 3.97
C MET A 63 3.15 11.65 3.52
N GLN A 64 2.85 11.11 2.34
CA GLN A 64 1.51 11.14 1.78
C GLN A 64 0.86 9.76 1.83
N LEU A 65 -0.39 9.69 2.27
CA LEU A 65 -1.26 8.53 2.21
C LEU A 65 -2.37 8.79 1.20
N LYS A 66 -2.53 7.91 0.23
CA LYS A 66 -3.66 7.93 -0.69
C LYS A 66 -4.56 6.73 -0.45
N ILE A 67 -5.85 6.99 -0.31
CA ILE A 67 -6.92 6.00 -0.20
C ILE A 67 -7.85 6.18 -1.40
N LEU A 68 -8.07 5.11 -2.16
CA LEU A 68 -9.02 5.10 -3.28
C LEU A 68 -9.74 3.74 -3.37
N GLY A 69 -10.91 3.65 -2.76
CA GLY A 69 -11.61 2.38 -2.61
C GLY A 69 -10.77 1.43 -1.76
N ASP A 70 -10.42 0.27 -2.31
CA ASP A 70 -9.58 -0.73 -1.64
C ASP A 70 -8.07 -0.50 -1.89
N GLU A 71 -7.69 0.47 -2.74
CA GLU A 71 -6.29 0.79 -2.99
C GLU A 71 -5.74 1.75 -1.93
N THR A 72 -4.65 1.34 -1.28
CA THR A 72 -3.87 2.18 -0.36
C THR A 72 -2.45 2.37 -0.89
N GLU A 73 -1.98 3.61 -0.94
CA GLU A 73 -0.64 3.95 -1.40
C GLU A 73 0.04 4.93 -0.44
N TYR A 74 1.33 4.71 -0.18
CA TYR A 74 2.17 5.66 0.54
C TYR A 74 3.20 6.28 -0.39
N THR A 75 3.44 7.59 -0.25
CA THR A 75 4.58 8.28 -0.86
C THR A 75 5.49 8.81 0.23
N ILE A 76 6.71 8.26 0.29
CA ILE A 76 7.69 8.47 1.36
C ILE A 76 8.89 9.23 0.77
N GLY A 77 9.24 10.36 1.37
CA GLY A 77 10.35 11.20 0.93
C GLY A 77 11.58 11.08 1.82
N PHE A 78 12.75 11.09 1.19
CA PHE A 78 14.05 11.15 1.86
C PHE A 78 14.86 12.33 1.32
N SER A 79 15.72 12.88 2.18
CA SER A 79 16.65 13.97 1.90
C SER A 79 18.04 13.60 2.41
N GLY A 80 19.10 14.25 1.94
CA GLY A 80 20.49 13.92 2.30
C GLY A 80 20.96 12.59 1.71
N THR A 81 20.56 12.30 0.47
CA THR A 81 20.73 11.00 -0.18
C THR A 81 22.03 10.87 -0.96
N GLU A 82 23.01 11.77 -0.79
CA GLU A 82 24.21 11.86 -1.63
C GLU A 82 25.09 10.61 -1.55
N TYR A 83 24.99 9.89 -0.43
CA TYR A 83 25.75 8.67 -0.14
C TYR A 83 24.88 7.41 -0.11
N MET A 84 23.64 7.51 -0.60
CA MET A 84 22.64 6.46 -0.51
C MET A 84 22.23 5.97 -1.89
N GLU A 85 22.05 4.67 -2.00
CA GLU A 85 21.65 4.00 -3.23
C GLU A 85 20.60 2.93 -2.92
N ASN A 86 19.96 2.42 -3.99
CA ASN A 86 19.07 1.26 -3.91
C ASN A 86 18.00 1.35 -2.81
N PHE A 87 17.26 2.46 -2.82
CA PHE A 87 16.13 2.69 -1.93
C PHE A 87 15.04 1.65 -2.19
N ARG A 88 14.69 0.89 -1.15
CA ARG A 88 13.61 -0.09 -1.14
C ARG A 88 12.70 0.17 0.04
N ILE A 89 11.42 -0.14 -0.15
CA ILE A 89 10.42 -0.16 0.92
C ILE A 89 9.93 -1.59 1.05
N LEU A 90 10.03 -2.13 2.26
CA LEU A 90 9.41 -3.39 2.62
C LEU A 90 8.02 -3.11 3.18
N VAL A 91 7.07 -3.97 2.81
CA VAL A 91 5.69 -3.97 3.27
C VAL A 91 5.41 -5.31 3.93
N ASP A 92 5.04 -5.28 5.21
CA ASP A 92 4.81 -6.48 6.02
C ASP A 92 5.97 -7.49 5.92
N GLY A 93 7.21 -6.98 5.94
CA GLY A 93 8.45 -7.75 5.86
C GLY A 93 8.85 -8.25 4.47
N ASN A 94 8.07 -7.96 3.42
CA ASN A 94 8.35 -8.37 2.03
C ASN A 94 8.74 -7.17 1.17
N GLU A 95 9.48 -7.38 0.07
CA GLU A 95 9.80 -6.30 -0.88
C GLU A 95 8.50 -5.70 -1.48
N GLY A 96 8.26 -4.41 -1.21
CA GLY A 96 7.03 -3.71 -1.59
C GLY A 96 6.98 -3.23 -3.05
N ASN A 97 8.06 -3.44 -3.83
CA ASN A 97 8.20 -2.96 -5.21
C ASN A 97 7.92 -1.46 -5.35
N ALA A 98 8.54 -0.64 -4.51
CA ALA A 98 8.36 0.80 -4.53
C ALA A 98 8.86 1.43 -5.85
N GLU A 99 8.11 2.40 -6.36
CA GLU A 99 8.42 3.19 -7.54
C GLU A 99 9.05 4.53 -7.13
N ILE A 100 10.15 4.92 -7.77
CA ILE A 100 10.70 6.28 -7.61
C ILE A 100 9.83 7.24 -8.43
N VAL A 101 9.15 8.16 -7.75
CA VAL A 101 8.24 9.14 -8.39
C VAL A 101 8.83 10.53 -8.48
N GLU A 102 9.88 10.82 -7.71
CA GLU A 102 10.63 12.08 -7.74
C GLU A 102 12.07 11.78 -7.31
N GLU A 103 13.06 12.32 -8.02
CA GLU A 103 14.47 12.22 -7.65
C GLU A 103 15.19 13.50 -8.10
N ASP A 104 15.86 14.15 -7.16
CA ASP A 104 16.75 15.28 -7.40
C ASP A 104 18.11 14.97 -6.79
N LYS A 105 19.04 14.54 -7.66
CA LYS A 105 20.40 14.17 -7.25
C LYS A 105 21.26 15.37 -6.87
N GLU A 106 20.95 16.56 -7.37
CA GLU A 106 21.71 17.77 -7.04
C GLU A 106 21.39 18.25 -5.63
N ASN A 107 20.10 18.20 -5.26
CA ASN A 107 19.63 18.57 -3.92
C ASN A 107 19.58 17.38 -2.94
N GLY A 108 19.95 16.18 -3.39
CA GLY A 108 20.00 14.97 -2.56
C GLY A 108 18.64 14.55 -2.01
N THR A 109 17.59 14.54 -2.85
CA THR A 109 16.23 14.15 -2.44
C THR A 109 15.64 13.07 -3.34
N ILE A 110 14.78 12.23 -2.77
CA ILE A 110 14.06 11.17 -3.48
C ILE A 110 12.69 10.93 -2.83
N LYS A 111 11.67 10.59 -3.63
CA LYS A 111 10.38 10.11 -3.14
C LYS A 111 10.03 8.77 -3.77
N LEU A 112 9.64 7.83 -2.92
CA LEU A 112 9.20 6.50 -3.31
C LEU A 112 7.71 6.33 -3.04
N LYS A 113 6.99 5.80 -4.03
CA LYS A 113 5.59 5.39 -3.90
C LYS A 113 5.50 3.89 -3.76
N VAL A 114 4.71 3.41 -2.81
CA VAL A 114 4.49 1.98 -2.58
C VAL A 114 3.01 1.69 -2.37
N LYS A 115 2.49 0.64 -3.02
CA LYS A 115 1.16 0.11 -2.77
C LYS A 115 1.21 -0.82 -1.56
N VAL A 116 0.24 -0.71 -0.66
CA VAL A 116 0.15 -1.56 0.53
C VAL A 116 -1.22 -2.23 0.62
N PRO A 117 -1.32 -3.42 1.26
CA PRO A 117 -2.60 -4.09 1.46
C PRO A 117 -3.66 -3.23 2.17
N ASN A 118 -3.22 -2.42 3.14
CA ASN A 118 -4.08 -1.49 3.89
C ASN A 118 -3.21 -0.45 4.61
N LYS A 119 -3.83 0.60 5.16
CA LYS A 119 -3.13 1.68 5.88
C LYS A 119 -2.28 1.19 7.06
N ASP A 120 -2.69 0.12 7.73
CA ASP A 120 -2.02 -0.39 8.94
C ASP A 120 -0.85 -1.35 8.62
N SER A 121 -0.52 -1.53 7.34
CA SER A 121 0.60 -2.38 6.91
C SER A 121 1.93 -1.83 7.45
N GLU A 122 2.82 -2.73 7.86
CA GLU A 122 4.13 -2.35 8.38
C GLU A 122 5.04 -1.87 7.24
N LEU A 123 5.67 -0.71 7.44
CA LEU A 123 6.58 -0.10 6.48
C LEU A 123 8.00 -0.09 7.03
N GLU A 124 8.95 -0.59 6.23
CA GLU A 124 10.38 -0.47 6.54
C GLU A 124 11.14 0.09 5.34
N ALA A 125 11.99 1.08 5.58
CA ALA A 125 12.93 1.55 4.58
C ALA A 125 14.19 0.70 4.65
N LYS A 126 14.70 0.26 3.49
CA LYS A 126 15.96 -0.46 3.35
C LYS A 126 16.80 0.21 2.27
N ILE A 127 17.92 0.77 2.68
CA ILE A 127 18.72 1.69 1.86
C ILE A 127 20.18 1.24 1.92
N TYR A 128 20.84 1.15 0.77
CA TYR A 128 22.27 0.88 0.73
C TYR A 128 23.05 2.17 1.00
N VAL A 129 23.94 2.15 1.99
CA VAL A 129 24.75 3.32 2.36
C VAL A 129 26.18 3.08 1.90
N GLY A 130 26.61 3.82 0.87
CA GLY A 130 27.91 3.64 0.22
C GLY A 130 29.09 3.65 1.19
N PRO A 131 29.24 4.68 2.05
CA PRO A 131 30.32 4.76 3.04
C PRO A 131 30.35 3.62 4.08
N MET A 132 29.22 2.94 4.30
CA MET A 132 29.13 1.79 5.22
C MET A 132 29.20 0.44 4.50
N GLU A 133 29.16 0.44 3.17
CA GLU A 133 29.15 -0.73 2.28
C GLU A 133 28.08 -1.78 2.66
N ARG A 134 26.91 -1.33 3.14
CA ARG A 134 25.84 -2.21 3.59
C ARG A 134 24.47 -1.56 3.54
N ASP A 135 23.45 -2.41 3.63
CA ASP A 135 22.08 -1.99 3.85
C ASP A 135 21.87 -1.52 5.30
N VAL A 136 21.16 -0.39 5.44
CA VAL A 136 20.56 0.11 6.67
C VAL A 136 19.05 -0.05 6.54
N GLN A 137 18.42 -0.58 7.58
CA GLN A 137 16.99 -0.88 7.60
C GLN A 137 16.34 -0.28 8.85
N PHE A 138 15.20 0.39 8.71
CA PHE A 138 14.47 0.98 9.83
C PHE A 138 12.97 1.07 9.52
N LYS A 139 12.14 1.05 10.57
CA LYS A 139 10.69 1.17 10.43
C LYS A 139 10.29 2.62 10.21
N VAL A 140 9.30 2.82 9.34
CA VAL A 140 8.62 4.10 9.10
C VAL A 140 7.22 3.97 9.68
N ILE A 141 6.88 4.76 10.69
CA ILE A 141 5.65 4.61 11.47
C ILE A 141 4.73 5.79 11.18
N PRO A 142 3.62 5.63 10.42
CA PRO A 142 2.65 6.69 10.21
C PRO A 142 1.99 7.11 11.53
N LYS A 143 1.86 8.42 11.75
CA LYS A 143 1.14 9.01 12.90
C LYS A 143 -0.25 9.43 12.48
N PHE A 144 -1.20 8.50 12.50
CA PHE A 144 -2.56 8.72 11.96
C PHE A 144 -3.34 9.82 12.67
N ASP A 145 -2.99 10.17 13.91
CA ASP A 145 -3.53 11.32 14.64
C ASP A 145 -3.15 12.68 14.01
N THR A 146 -2.24 12.69 13.03
CA THR A 146 -1.79 13.88 12.29
C THR A 146 -2.35 14.00 10.87
N LEU A 147 -3.27 13.09 10.49
CA LEU A 147 -3.85 13.08 9.14
C LEU A 147 -4.51 14.42 8.79
N THR A 148 -4.11 14.97 7.66
CA THR A 148 -4.71 16.18 7.08
C THR A 148 -5.11 15.89 5.65
N LEU A 149 -6.41 15.99 5.35
CA LEU A 149 -6.92 15.81 3.98
C LEU A 149 -6.43 16.96 3.09
N VAL A 150 -5.65 16.62 2.06
CA VAL A 150 -5.11 17.55 1.06
C VAL A 150 -6.06 17.64 -0.14
N GLU A 151 -6.53 16.50 -0.61
CA GLU A 151 -7.41 16.41 -1.79
C GLU A 151 -8.43 15.29 -1.60
N LYS A 152 -9.71 15.57 -1.87
CA LYS A 152 -10.76 14.55 -1.88
C LYS A 152 -10.84 13.89 -3.25
N LEU A 153 -10.86 12.57 -3.30
CA LEU A 153 -10.96 11.80 -4.55
C LEU A 153 -12.35 11.17 -4.69
N GLU A 154 -12.88 11.15 -5.90
CA GLU A 154 -14.09 10.37 -6.19
C GLU A 154 -13.72 8.91 -6.49
N ALA A 155 -14.49 7.96 -5.95
CA ALA A 155 -14.34 6.56 -6.32
C ALA A 155 -14.58 6.38 -7.84
N PRO A 156 -13.82 5.52 -8.54
CA PRO A 156 -14.11 5.22 -9.94
C PRO A 156 -15.56 4.71 -10.06
N LYS A 157 -16.39 5.41 -10.83
CA LYS A 157 -17.73 4.93 -11.17
C LYS A 157 -17.57 3.69 -12.04
N VAL A 158 -18.02 2.55 -11.53
CA VAL A 158 -18.17 1.34 -12.34
C VAL A 158 -19.33 1.60 -13.32
N GLU A 159 -19.02 1.95 -14.57
CA GLU A 159 -20.00 1.88 -15.64
C GLU A 159 -20.36 0.41 -15.85
N ASN A 160 -21.52 0.00 -15.32
CA ASN A 160 -22.18 -1.21 -15.77
C ASN A 160 -22.51 -1.04 -17.25
N LYS A 161 -21.68 -1.61 -18.13
CA LYS A 161 -22.10 -1.92 -19.49
C LYS A 161 -23.10 -3.08 -19.39
N GLU A 162 -24.37 -2.73 -19.17
CA GLU A 162 -25.49 -3.62 -19.41
C GLU A 162 -25.38 -4.13 -20.85
N SER A 163 -25.28 -5.45 -20.94
CA SER A 163 -25.31 -6.20 -22.19
C SER A 163 -26.73 -6.15 -22.72
N SER A 164 -27.00 -5.29 -23.71
CA SER A 164 -28.18 -5.42 -24.56
C SER A 164 -27.84 -6.34 -25.72
N ASN A 165 -28.41 -7.53 -25.62
CA ASN A 165 -28.38 -8.60 -26.59
C ASN A 165 -29.42 -8.28 -27.68
N GLU A 166 -28.99 -8.01 -28.91
CA GLU A 166 -29.87 -8.09 -30.08
C GLU A 166 -29.18 -8.92 -31.17
N ASN A 167 -29.70 -10.14 -31.36
CA ASN A 167 -29.50 -10.92 -32.57
C ASN A 167 -30.26 -10.25 -33.71
N LEU A 168 -29.61 -10.02 -34.86
CA LEU A 168 -30.27 -10.11 -36.16
C LEU A 168 -29.30 -10.73 -37.17
N SER A 169 -29.85 -11.68 -37.93
CA SER A 169 -29.24 -12.63 -38.84
C SER A 169 -28.94 -12.07 -40.24
N ASP A 170 -28.40 -12.97 -41.07
CA ASP A 170 -28.28 -12.95 -42.55
C ASP A 170 -26.96 -12.38 -43.09
N GLU A 171 -26.26 -12.97 -44.05
CA GLU A 171 -26.35 -14.23 -44.80
C GLU A 171 -24.99 -14.44 -45.51
N THR A 172 -24.65 -15.69 -45.85
CA THR A 172 -23.96 -16.13 -47.10
C THR A 172 -22.63 -15.43 -47.48
N GLY A 173 -21.45 -16.07 -47.53
CA GLY A 173 -21.11 -17.39 -48.08
C GLY A 173 -20.17 -17.23 -49.30
N LYS A 174 -19.14 -18.11 -49.39
CA LYS A 174 -18.26 -18.44 -50.57
C LYS A 174 -16.87 -17.76 -50.60
N SER A 175 -15.80 -18.53 -50.28
CA SER A 175 -14.81 -19.21 -51.18
C SER A 175 -13.74 -18.24 -51.73
N GLU A 176 -12.44 -18.52 -51.88
CA GLU A 176 -11.71 -19.75 -52.22
C GLU A 176 -10.18 -19.48 -52.12
N ASP A 177 -9.40 -20.52 -51.79
CA ASP A 177 -7.99 -20.85 -52.12
C ASP A 177 -6.87 -19.81 -52.39
N ALA A 178 -5.70 -20.01 -51.73
CA ALA A 178 -4.46 -20.50 -52.37
C ALA A 178 -3.23 -20.54 -51.42
N ILE A 179 -2.34 -21.49 -51.72
CA ILE A 179 -1.21 -22.06 -50.97
C ILE A 179 0.10 -21.22 -51.07
N SER A 180 0.92 -21.17 -50.01
CA SER A 180 2.39 -21.31 -50.11
C SER A 180 3.07 -21.45 -48.75
N GLU A 181 3.81 -22.54 -48.57
CA GLU A 181 4.79 -22.78 -47.50
C GLU A 181 6.02 -21.86 -47.64
N ALA A 182 6.61 -21.46 -46.50
CA ALA A 182 8.01 -21.74 -46.12
C ALA A 182 8.63 -20.66 -45.20
N THR A 183 9.16 -21.14 -44.07
CA THR A 183 10.22 -20.56 -43.22
C THR A 183 9.89 -19.33 -42.37
N GLY A 184 9.69 -19.56 -41.06
CA GLY A 184 9.67 -18.49 -40.05
C GLY A 184 9.24 -18.99 -38.67
N LEU A 185 10.24 -19.24 -37.82
CA LEU A 185 10.25 -19.09 -36.36
C LEU A 185 8.91 -19.24 -35.60
N ALA A 186 8.77 -20.33 -34.86
CA ALA A 186 7.63 -20.62 -34.00
C ALA A 186 7.40 -19.54 -32.92
N ASN A 187 6.36 -18.74 -33.12
CA ASN A 187 5.22 -18.49 -32.23
C ASN A 187 5.40 -18.74 -30.72
N ASN A 188 5.29 -17.68 -29.92
CA ASN A 188 4.54 -17.72 -28.66
C ASN A 188 3.57 -16.52 -28.59
N LYS A 189 2.32 -16.72 -29.01
CA LYS A 189 1.24 -15.79 -28.64
C LYS A 189 0.77 -16.19 -27.25
N ASN A 190 0.78 -15.25 -26.32
CA ASN A 190 0.18 -15.40 -24.99
C ASN A 190 -1.26 -15.88 -25.16
N MET A 191 -1.53 -17.13 -24.74
CA MET A 191 -2.85 -17.72 -24.78
C MET A 191 -3.64 -17.20 -23.57
N PHE A 192 -4.51 -16.22 -23.81
CA PHE A 192 -5.45 -15.73 -22.81
C PHE A 192 -6.62 -16.71 -22.70
N ILE A 193 -6.76 -17.39 -21.57
CA ILE A 193 -7.95 -18.17 -21.25
C ILE A 193 -8.78 -17.35 -20.27
N TYR A 194 -10.00 -17.01 -20.66
CA TYR A 194 -10.93 -16.22 -19.87
C TYR A 194 -11.89 -17.13 -19.10
N SER A 195 -11.80 -17.12 -17.77
CA SER A 195 -12.89 -17.49 -16.88
C SER A 195 -13.08 -16.34 -15.91
N GLY A 196 -14.32 -15.86 -15.78
CA GLY A 196 -14.68 -14.54 -15.23
C GLY A 196 -13.95 -14.14 -13.94
N GLY A 197 -13.36 -12.93 -13.97
CA GLY A 197 -12.79 -12.25 -12.81
C GLY A 197 -11.28 -12.43 -12.63
N GLY A 198 -10.46 -11.86 -13.51
CA GLY A 198 -9.01 -11.69 -13.31
C GLY A 198 -8.13 -12.30 -14.42
N ILE A 199 -7.14 -11.54 -14.90
CA ILE A 199 -6.16 -11.99 -15.90
C ILE A 199 -5.15 -12.91 -15.21
N ILE A 200 -5.08 -14.18 -15.61
CA ILE A 200 -3.97 -15.08 -15.23
C ILE A 200 -2.97 -15.12 -16.39
N ILE A 201 -1.77 -14.60 -16.18
CA ILE A 201 -0.65 -14.75 -17.11
C ILE A 201 0.02 -16.10 -16.82
N VAL A 202 -0.22 -17.10 -17.67
CA VAL A 202 0.50 -18.38 -17.58
C VAL A 202 1.81 -18.27 -18.37
N ALA A 203 2.93 -18.06 -17.68
CA ALA A 203 4.26 -18.19 -18.25
C ALA A 203 4.69 -19.67 -18.20
N LEU A 204 4.66 -20.36 -19.35
CA LEU A 204 5.30 -21.68 -19.48
C LEU A 204 6.82 -21.49 -19.53
N ILE A 205 7.49 -21.70 -18.41
CA ILE A 205 8.96 -21.80 -18.35
C ILE A 205 9.34 -23.18 -18.91
N VAL A 206 9.83 -23.22 -20.15
CA VAL A 206 10.47 -24.42 -20.70
C VAL A 206 11.85 -24.56 -20.05
N SER A 207 11.94 -25.34 -18.97
CA SER A 207 13.22 -25.77 -18.41
C SER A 207 13.90 -26.76 -19.36
N LEU A 208 14.78 -26.27 -20.24
CA LEU A 208 15.65 -27.10 -21.05
C LEU A 208 16.86 -27.55 -20.21
N VAL A 209 16.64 -28.51 -19.30
CA VAL A 209 17.71 -29.14 -18.50
C VAL A 209 17.78 -30.61 -18.88
N ILE A 210 18.56 -30.97 -19.90
CA ILE A 210 19.02 -32.37 -20.09
C ILE A 210 20.47 -32.43 -20.59
N PHE A 211 21.32 -32.88 -19.65
CA PHE A 211 22.47 -33.78 -19.79
C PHE A 211 23.79 -33.33 -20.40
N LYS A 212 24.72 -33.02 -19.49
CA LYS A 212 26.15 -33.33 -19.56
C LYS A 212 26.34 -34.81 -19.94
N ARG A 213 26.84 -35.11 -21.15
CA ARG A 213 27.36 -36.46 -21.49
C ARG A 213 28.88 -36.39 -21.56
N LYS A 214 29.53 -37.12 -20.63
CA LYS A 214 30.93 -37.55 -20.72
C LYS A 214 31.16 -38.22 -22.08
N LYS A 215 32.16 -37.74 -22.84
CA LYS A 215 33.30 -38.56 -23.27
C LYS A 215 34.45 -37.64 -23.65
#